data_AF-A0A7J6SBC8-F1
#
_entry.id   AF-A0A7J6SBC8-F1
#
_cell.length_a   1.000
_cell.length_b   1.000
_cell.length_c   1.000
_cell.angle_alpha   90.00
_cell.angle_beta   90.00
_cell.angle_gamma   90.00
#
_symmetry.space_group_name_H-M   'P 1'
#
loop_
_entity.id
_entity.type
_entity.pdbx_description
1 polymer ?
#
loop_
_entity_poly.entity_id
_entity_poly.type
_entity_poly.pdbx_seq_one_letter_code
_entity_poly.pdbx_strand_id
1 'polypeptide(L)'
;MGSRSTDPYCGDLVPFARTSEGWPDFMRVNPILDWSYRDVWEFIDLVRYGVQYCELYKYGYTSIGRKSDTIPNPDLLIRDDDGHVHYKHARELVDGSKERSGRYVERQ
;
A
#
# COMPACT_ATOMS: atom_id res chain seq x y z
N MET A 1 -10.92 -5.71 -9.28
CA MET A 1 -9.75 -5.86 -8.40
C MET A 1 -9.38 -4.51 -7.83
N GLY A 2 -8.79 -4.49 -6.64
CA GLY A 2 -8.30 -3.26 -5.99
C GLY A 2 -6.84 -2.95 -6.30
N SER A 3 -6.40 -3.22 -7.54
CA SER A 3 -5.04 -2.92 -7.98
C SER A 3 -4.94 -1.49 -8.51
N ARG A 4 -3.82 -0.84 -8.25
CA ARG A 4 -3.44 0.47 -8.82
C ARG A 4 -2.34 0.28 -9.87
N SER A 5 -2.21 1.22 -10.80
CA SER A 5 -1.21 1.17 -11.87
C SER A 5 0.23 1.16 -11.35
N THR A 6 0.47 1.71 -10.14
CA THR A 6 1.76 1.71 -9.45
C THR A 6 2.07 0.41 -8.71
N ASP A 7 1.13 -0.53 -8.62
CA ASP A 7 1.39 -1.83 -8.00
C ASP A 7 2.27 -2.70 -8.93
N PRO A 8 3.06 -3.65 -8.39
CA PRO A 8 3.87 -4.54 -9.20
C PRO A 8 3.06 -5.26 -10.28
N TYR A 9 3.57 -5.25 -11.51
CA TYR A 9 2.97 -5.91 -12.69
C TYR A 9 1.60 -5.34 -13.12
N CYS A 10 1.20 -4.17 -12.62
CA CYS A 10 -0.12 -3.59 -12.89
C CYS A 10 -0.10 -2.39 -13.87
N GLY A 11 1.07 -1.98 -14.37
CA GLY A 11 1.24 -0.78 -15.19
C GLY A 11 0.44 -0.78 -16.51
N ASP A 12 0.23 -1.95 -17.11
CA ASP A 12 -0.50 -2.10 -18.37
C ASP A 12 -1.96 -2.56 -18.18
N LEU A 13 -2.47 -2.58 -16.93
CA LEU A 13 -3.87 -2.91 -16.70
C LEU A 13 -4.78 -1.81 -17.27
N VAL A 14 -6.01 -2.19 -17.59
CA VAL A 14 -7.07 -1.28 -18.02
C VAL A 14 -8.30 -1.44 -17.12
N PRO A 15 -9.22 -0.46 -17.09
CA PRO A 15 -10.37 -0.49 -16.18
C PRO A 15 -11.26 -1.72 -16.32
N PHE A 16 -11.44 -2.21 -17.55
CA PHE A 16 -12.21 -3.42 -17.86
C PHE A 16 -11.36 -4.35 -18.72
N ALA A 17 -10.96 -5.49 -18.16
CA ALA A 17 -10.15 -6.47 -18.87
C ALA A 17 -10.67 -7.88 -18.58
N ARG A 18 -10.71 -8.75 -19.59
CA ARG A 18 -10.86 -10.20 -19.34
C ARG A 18 -9.64 -10.71 -18.57
N THR A 19 -9.80 -11.85 -17.91
CA THR A 19 -8.68 -12.62 -17.37
C THR A 19 -7.75 -13.08 -18.49
N SER A 20 -6.48 -13.25 -18.17
CA SER A 20 -5.48 -13.79 -19.11
C SER A 20 -5.68 -15.29 -19.30
N GLU A 21 -5.09 -15.83 -20.36
CA GLU A 21 -5.03 -17.27 -20.60
C GLU A 21 -4.48 -18.01 -19.36
N GLY A 22 -5.07 -19.18 -19.07
CA GLY A 22 -4.75 -19.97 -17.88
C GLY A 22 -5.56 -19.63 -16.63
N TRP A 23 -6.33 -18.53 -16.62
CA TRP A 23 -7.27 -18.19 -15.55
C TRP A 23 -8.73 -18.46 -15.97
N PRO A 24 -9.65 -18.67 -15.01
CA PRO A 24 -11.09 -18.76 -15.32
C PRO A 24 -11.58 -17.54 -16.08
N ASP A 25 -12.48 -17.71 -17.05
CA ASP A 25 -12.99 -16.60 -17.86
C ASP A 25 -13.97 -15.72 -17.08
N PHE A 26 -13.55 -14.50 -16.75
CA PHE A 26 -14.42 -13.46 -16.20
C PHE A 26 -13.86 -12.07 -16.47
N MET A 27 -14.71 -11.05 -16.25
CA MET A 27 -14.32 -9.64 -16.35
C MET A 27 -13.64 -9.17 -15.07
N ARG A 28 -12.42 -8.66 -15.17
CA ARG A 28 -11.77 -7.86 -14.13
C ARG A 28 -12.18 -6.40 -14.30
N VAL A 29 -12.72 -5.83 -13.23
CA VAL A 29 -13.05 -4.40 -13.14
C VAL A 29 -12.08 -3.74 -12.17
N ASN A 30 -11.28 -2.76 -12.59
CA ASN A 30 -10.22 -2.11 -11.81
C ASN A 30 -10.56 -0.63 -11.56
N PRO A 31 -11.47 -0.31 -10.62
CA PRO A 31 -12.06 1.02 -10.50
C PRO A 31 -11.12 2.07 -9.88
N ILE A 32 -10.05 1.65 -9.20
CA ILE A 32 -9.09 2.53 -8.52
C ILE A 32 -7.73 2.54 -9.22
N LEU A 33 -7.67 2.15 -10.50
CA LEU A 33 -6.39 1.94 -11.18
C LEU A 33 -5.50 3.20 -11.18
N ASP A 34 -6.12 4.37 -11.32
CA ASP A 34 -5.42 5.66 -11.38
C ASP A 34 -5.28 6.34 -10.01
N TRP A 35 -5.67 5.68 -8.93
CA TRP A 35 -5.53 6.24 -7.58
C TRP A 35 -4.07 6.18 -7.14
N SER A 36 -3.57 7.28 -6.60
CA SER A 36 -2.30 7.34 -5.90
C SER A 36 -2.41 6.79 -4.47
N TYR A 37 -1.26 6.63 -3.81
CA TYR A 37 -1.21 6.33 -2.37
C TYR A 37 -1.98 7.36 -1.53
N ARG A 38 -1.91 8.65 -1.93
CA ARG A 38 -2.57 9.75 -1.24
C ARG A 38 -4.09 9.66 -1.38
N ASP A 39 -4.59 9.38 -2.58
CA ASP A 39 -6.04 9.29 -2.84
C ASP A 39 -6.70 8.20 -1.96
N VAL A 40 -5.99 7.08 -1.75
CA VAL A 40 -6.45 5.99 -0.87
C VAL A 40 -6.65 6.49 0.57
N TRP A 41 -5.67 7.20 1.13
CA TRP A 41 -5.76 7.71 2.50
C TRP A 41 -6.77 8.85 2.65
N GLU A 42 -6.81 9.78 1.69
CA GLU A 42 -7.82 10.85 1.68
C GLU A 42 -9.24 10.27 1.65
N PHE A 43 -9.49 9.24 0.82
CA PHE A 43 -10.80 8.58 0.81
C PHE A 43 -11.13 7.93 2.15
N ILE A 44 -10.19 7.18 2.75
CA ILE A 44 -10.39 6.53 4.05
C ILE A 44 -10.75 7.57 5.13
N ASP A 45 -10.14 8.75 5.08
CA ASP A 45 -10.34 9.83 6.04
C ASP A 45 -11.64 10.61 5.82
N LEU A 46 -12.05 10.78 4.56
CA LEU A 46 -13.25 11.55 4.20
C LEU A 46 -14.55 10.83 4.55
N VAL A 47 -14.53 9.50 4.69
CA VAL A 47 -15.74 8.74 4.98
C VAL A 47 -16.23 9.07 6.40
N ARG A 48 -17.37 9.76 6.47
CA ARG A 48 -18.06 10.26 7.69
C ARG A 48 -18.18 9.28 8.85
N TYR A 49 -18.20 7.97 8.59
CA TYR A 49 -18.34 6.92 9.60
C TYR A 49 -17.04 6.16 9.89
N GLY A 50 -15.93 6.57 9.27
CA GLY A 50 -14.62 5.93 9.35
C GLY A 50 -14.60 4.58 8.63
N VAL A 51 -13.83 4.47 7.56
CA VAL A 51 -13.49 3.14 7.03
C VAL A 51 -12.61 2.46 8.07
N GLN A 52 -13.04 1.31 8.61
CA GLN A 52 -12.15 0.50 9.44
C GLN A 52 -11.01 -0.03 8.56
N TYR A 53 -9.77 0.21 8.99
CA TYR A 53 -8.57 -0.26 8.30
C TYR A 53 -7.67 -1.05 9.27
N CYS A 54 -6.76 -1.83 8.70
CA CYS A 54 -5.84 -2.68 9.47
C CYS A 54 -4.96 -1.83 10.42
N GLU A 55 -4.88 -2.21 11.69
CA GLU A 55 -4.12 -1.42 12.68
C GLU A 55 -2.62 -1.37 12.43
N LEU A 56 -2.07 -2.29 11.62
CA LEU A 56 -0.66 -2.25 11.21
C LEU A 56 -0.30 -0.90 10.55
N TYR A 57 -1.25 -0.27 9.86
CA TYR A 57 -1.02 1.06 9.27
C TYR A 57 -0.77 2.15 10.33
N LYS A 58 -1.25 1.97 11.57
CA LYS A 58 -0.92 2.87 12.70
C LYS A 58 0.53 2.73 13.15
N TYR A 59 1.16 1.58 12.87
CA TYR A 59 2.52 1.24 13.28
C TYR A 59 3.53 1.34 12.12
N GLY A 60 3.26 2.20 11.13
CA GLY A 60 4.20 2.51 10.04
C GLY A 60 4.27 1.51 8.89
N TYR A 61 3.44 0.46 8.88
CA TYR A 61 3.36 -0.42 7.71
C TYR A 61 2.63 0.29 6.59
N THR A 62 3.25 0.47 5.42
CA THR A 62 2.65 1.16 4.26
C THR A 62 2.20 0.20 3.16
N SER A 63 2.69 -1.05 3.19
CA SER A 63 2.27 -2.12 2.29
C SER A 63 2.30 -3.45 3.04
N ILE A 64 1.20 -4.18 3.09
CA ILE A 64 1.09 -5.44 3.84
C ILE A 64 1.32 -6.62 2.90
N GLY A 65 2.40 -7.37 3.11
CA GLY A 65 2.77 -8.57 2.36
C GLY A 65 2.77 -9.80 3.25
N ARG A 66 3.79 -10.66 3.12
CA ARG A 66 3.94 -11.85 3.96
C ARG A 66 4.50 -11.45 5.31
N LYS A 67 4.15 -12.19 6.36
CA LYS A 67 4.71 -11.97 7.71
C LYS A 67 6.23 -12.08 7.74
N SER A 68 6.82 -12.91 6.89
CA SER A 68 8.27 -13.15 6.83
C SER A 68 9.07 -12.03 6.19
N ASP A 69 8.45 -11.20 5.34
CA ASP A 69 9.16 -10.23 4.50
C ASP A 69 8.71 -8.78 4.69
N THR A 70 7.68 -8.54 5.50
CA THR A 70 7.05 -7.23 5.67
C THR A 70 7.42 -6.60 7.01
N ILE A 71 8.01 -5.41 6.96
CA ILE A 71 8.38 -4.58 8.11
C ILE A 71 7.73 -3.18 8.01
N PRO A 72 7.70 -2.39 9.09
CA PRO A 72 7.33 -0.98 8.99
C PRO A 72 8.23 -0.23 8.00
N ASN A 73 7.67 0.79 7.35
CA ASN A 73 8.38 1.54 6.33
C ASN A 73 9.50 2.38 6.97
N PRO A 74 10.77 2.22 6.55
CA PRO A 74 11.89 2.98 7.12
C PRO A 74 11.78 4.50 6.91
N ASP A 75 11.07 4.96 5.88
CA ASP A 75 10.84 6.39 5.63
C ASP A 75 9.88 7.03 6.66
N LEU A 76 9.22 6.21 7.49
CA LEU A 76 8.34 6.65 8.58
C LEU A 76 8.99 6.56 9.97
N LEU A 77 10.27 6.18 10.04
CA LEU A 77 11.02 6.07 11.28
C LEU A 77 11.27 7.46 11.89
N ILE A 78 10.93 7.64 13.17
CA ILE A 78 11.34 8.79 13.98
C ILE A 78 12.21 8.31 15.13
N ARG A 79 13.20 9.12 15.48
CA ARG A 79 13.94 9.05 16.75
C ARG A 79 13.59 10.28 17.57
N ASP A 80 13.14 10.08 18.80
CA ASP A 80 12.96 11.18 19.74
C ASP A 80 14.29 11.61 20.38
N ASP A 81 14.24 12.69 21.17
CA ASP A 81 15.41 13.27 21.83
C ASP A 81 16.02 12.30 22.87
N ASP A 82 15.23 11.37 23.40
CA ASP A 82 15.66 10.32 24.33
C ASP A 82 16.22 9.07 23.60
N GLY A 83 16.22 9.08 22.27
CA GLY A 83 16.74 8.00 21.42
C GLY A 83 15.77 6.84 21.18
N HIS A 84 14.52 6.92 21.66
CA HIS A 84 13.51 5.91 21.36
C HIS A 84 13.05 6.00 19.91
N VAL A 85 12.82 4.83 19.34
CA VAL A 85 12.41 4.66 17.95
C VAL A 85 10.92 4.37 17.89
N HIS A 86 10.20 5.16 17.10
CA HIS A 86 8.80 4.91 16.78
C HIS A 86 8.54 5.17 15.29
N TYR A 87 7.41 4.70 14.78
CA TYR A 87 7.00 4.92 13.40
C TYR A 87 5.77 5.81 13.34
N LYS A 88 5.78 6.71 12.35
CA LYS A 88 4.60 7.50 11.96
C LYS A 88 3.49 6.61 11.43
N HIS A 89 2.28 7.16 11.38
CA HIS A 89 1.16 6.50 10.71
C HIS A 89 1.44 6.38 9.20
N ALA A 90 0.99 5.29 8.57
CA ALA A 90 1.22 5.00 7.15
C ALA A 90 0.85 6.17 6.22
N ARG A 91 -0.29 6.81 6.46
CA ARG A 91 -0.76 8.03 5.75
C ARG A 91 0.26 9.18 5.69
N GLU A 92 1.22 9.23 6.60
CA GLU A 92 2.25 10.27 6.65
C GLU A 92 3.39 10.02 5.64
N LEU A 93 3.35 8.90 4.90
CA LEU A 93 4.29 8.66 3.81
C LEU A 93 3.95 9.59 2.63
N VAL A 94 4.82 10.58 2.42
CA VAL A 94 4.65 11.59 1.37
C VAL A 94 4.98 11.03 -0.01
N ASP A 95 6.08 10.28 -0.12
CA ASP A 95 6.51 9.69 -1.38
C ASP A 95 5.86 8.32 -1.59
N GLY A 96 4.75 8.30 -2.33
CA GLY A 96 4.01 7.08 -2.64
C GLY A 96 4.84 6.02 -3.39
N SER A 97 5.92 6.39 -4.09
CA SER A 97 6.80 5.42 -4.75
C SER A 97 7.52 4.50 -3.75
N LYS A 98 7.64 4.95 -2.49
CA LYS A 98 8.24 4.22 -1.37
C LYS A 98 7.25 3.38 -0.58
N GLU A 99 6.02 3.22 -1.06
CA GLU A 99 4.98 2.43 -0.39
C GLU A 99 5.47 1.02 0.00
N ARG A 100 6.38 0.45 -0.79
CA ARG A 100 6.91 -0.90 -0.61
C ARG A 100 8.32 -0.96 -0.01
N SER A 101 8.88 0.14 0.47
CA SER A 101 10.22 0.17 1.11
C SER A 101 10.31 -0.70 2.37
N GLY A 102 9.18 -1.01 3.02
CA GLY A 102 9.09 -1.93 4.16
C GLY A 102 9.17 -3.42 3.78
N ARG A 103 10.14 -3.81 2.96
CA ARG A 103 10.39 -5.20 2.55
C ARG A 103 11.82 -5.60 2.87
N TYR A 104 12.00 -6.80 3.41
CA TYR A 104 13.34 -7.40 3.47
C TYR A 104 13.82 -7.67 2.05
N VAL A 105 14.97 -7.10 1.69
CA VAL A 105 15.72 -7.55 0.52
C VAL A 105 16.55 -8.74 1.00
N GLU A 106 16.28 -9.95 0.51
CA GLU A 106 17.27 -11.03 0.64
C GLU A 106 18.59 -10.49 0.05
N ARG A 107 19.63 -10.40 0.88
CA ARG A 107 20.98 -10.21 0.35
C ARG A 107 21.31 -11.50 -0.40
N GLN A 108 21.25 -11.43 -1.73
CA GLN A 108 21.86 -12.44 -2.60
C GLN A 108 23.38 -12.36 -2.46
#